data_AF-A0A1R1X4V2-F1
#
_entry.id   AF-A0A1R1X4V2-F1
#
_cell.length_a   1.000
_cell.length_b   1.000
_cell.length_c   1.000
_cell.angle_alpha   90.00
_cell.angle_beta   90.00
_cell.angle_gamma   90.00
#
_symmetry.space_group_name_H-M   'P 1'
#
loop_
_entity.id
_entity.type
_entity.pdbx_description
1 polymer ?
#
loop_
_entity_poly.entity_id
_entity_poly.type
_entity_poly.pdbx_seq_one_letter_code
_entity_poly.pdbx_strand_id
1 'polypeptide(L)'
;MLILLRILRGTKKAMTTSLDSFHPDLVYSIIECVYSDILSNDAILSDTESEIITVAAICILDTPEQLFSHVRGAKRLGVAETSIEAILELSREIKNII
;
A
#
# COMPACT_ATOMS: atom_id res chain seq x y z
N MET A 1 -5.03 -9.06 -9.62
CA MET A 1 -6.08 -8.03 -9.91
C MET A 1 -7.08 -7.78 -8.76
N LEU A 2 -7.50 -8.78 -7.98
CA LEU A 2 -8.50 -8.61 -6.89
C LEU A 2 -7.99 -7.78 -5.70
N ILE A 3 -6.71 -7.87 -5.35
CA ILE A 3 -6.11 -7.18 -4.20
C ILE A 3 -5.94 -5.68 -4.43
N LEU A 4 -5.50 -5.28 -5.63
CA LEU A 4 -5.49 -3.88 -6.06
C LEU A 4 -6.88 -3.22 -5.93
N LEU A 5 -7.95 -3.99 -6.19
CA LEU A 5 -9.33 -3.51 -6.02
C LEU A 5 -9.81 -3.49 -4.57
N ARG A 6 -9.20 -4.27 -3.66
CA ARG A 6 -9.52 -4.24 -2.22
C ARG A 6 -8.79 -3.08 -1.53
N ILE A 7 -7.54 -2.86 -1.90
CA ILE A 7 -6.65 -1.86 -1.31
C ILE A 7 -6.90 -0.46 -1.90
N LEU A 8 -6.82 -0.29 -3.23
CA LEU A 8 -6.85 1.01 -3.91
C LEU A 8 -8.21 1.38 -4.53
N ARG A 9 -9.33 0.92 -3.95
CA ARG A 9 -10.66 1.20 -4.50
C ARG A 9 -10.90 2.72 -4.58
N GLY A 10 -10.96 3.25 -5.82
CA GLY A 10 -11.06 4.68 -6.14
C GLY A 10 -9.74 5.34 -6.53
N THR A 11 -8.63 5.01 -5.86
CA THR A 11 -7.27 5.50 -6.18
C THR A 11 -6.65 4.80 -7.37
N LYS A 12 -7.04 3.55 -7.69
CA LYS A 12 -6.54 2.79 -8.84
C LYS A 12 -6.62 3.60 -10.14
N LYS A 13 -7.78 4.24 -10.43
CA LYS A 13 -7.98 4.96 -11.69
C LYS A 13 -7.09 6.20 -11.79
N ALA A 14 -7.00 6.97 -10.71
CA ALA A 14 -6.12 8.14 -10.66
C ALA A 14 -4.65 7.75 -10.82
N MET A 15 -4.23 6.67 -10.15
CA MET A 15 -2.89 6.12 -10.24
C MET A 15 -2.56 5.65 -11.65
N THR A 16 -3.40 4.81 -12.27
CA THR A 16 -3.14 4.29 -13.63
C THR A 16 -3.12 5.41 -14.67
N THR A 17 -4.00 6.41 -14.57
CA THR A 17 -4.00 7.55 -15.49
C THR A 17 -2.73 8.39 -15.36
N SER A 18 -2.26 8.62 -14.14
CA SER A 18 -1.00 9.36 -13.90
C SER A 18 0.20 8.60 -14.46
N LEU A 19 0.30 7.31 -14.15
CA LEU A 19 1.41 6.47 -14.57
C LEU A 19 1.44 6.24 -16.09
N ASP A 20 0.29 5.99 -16.74
CA ASP A 20 0.20 5.85 -18.21
C ASP A 20 0.65 7.14 -18.92
N SER A 21 0.37 8.31 -18.33
CA SER A 21 0.81 9.60 -18.88
C SER A 21 2.33 9.80 -18.79
N PHE A 22 3.00 9.09 -17.88
CA PHE A 22 4.44 9.09 -17.76
C PHE A 22 5.08 8.05 -18.69
N HIS A 23 4.68 6.78 -18.57
CA HIS A 23 5.11 5.69 -19.46
C HIS A 23 4.20 4.46 -19.33
N PRO A 24 3.69 3.86 -20.42
CA PRO A 24 2.77 2.72 -20.35
C PRO A 24 3.38 1.50 -19.65
N ASP A 25 4.67 1.21 -19.86
CA ASP A 25 5.32 0.06 -19.20
C ASP A 25 5.43 0.23 -17.69
N LEU A 26 5.30 1.45 -17.16
CA LEU A 26 5.30 1.68 -15.70
C LEU A 26 4.01 1.16 -15.07
N VAL A 27 2.86 1.34 -15.74
CA VAL A 27 1.59 0.73 -15.31
C VAL A 27 1.67 -0.78 -15.36
N TYR A 28 2.22 -1.33 -16.44
CA TYR A 28 2.43 -2.77 -16.57
C TYR A 28 3.31 -3.30 -15.43
N SER A 29 4.46 -2.67 -15.19
CA SER A 29 5.41 -3.10 -14.16
C SER A 29 4.80 -3.08 -12.76
N ILE A 30 4.00 -2.08 -12.43
CA ILE A 30 3.34 -1.98 -11.13
C ILE A 30 2.23 -3.03 -11.00
N ILE A 31 1.40 -3.22 -12.01
CA ILE A 31 0.27 -4.14 -11.93
C ILE A 31 0.75 -5.60 -11.94
N GLU A 32 1.60 -5.96 -12.90
CA GLU A 32 2.01 -7.35 -13.08
C GLU A 32 3.10 -7.73 -12.08
N CYS A 33 4.20 -6.99 -11.99
CA CYS A 33 5.32 -7.41 -11.15
C CYS A 33 5.09 -7.17 -9.65
N VAL A 34 4.35 -6.13 -9.26
CA VAL A 34 4.15 -5.81 -7.83
C VAL A 34 2.81 -6.34 -7.32
N TYR A 35 1.70 -5.90 -7.91
CA TYR A 35 0.37 -6.26 -7.41
C TYR A 35 -0.07 -7.67 -7.77
N SER A 36 0.45 -8.26 -8.84
CA SER A 36 0.18 -9.66 -9.19
C SER A 36 1.16 -10.58 -8.47
N ASP A 37 2.46 -10.45 -8.68
CA ASP A 37 3.38 -11.49 -8.19
C ASP A 37 3.68 -11.40 -6.68
N ILE A 38 3.85 -10.19 -6.14
CA ILE A 38 4.28 -10.00 -4.74
C ILE A 38 3.06 -9.85 -3.83
N LEU A 39 2.27 -8.80 -4.04
CA LEU A 39 1.20 -8.43 -3.12
C LEU A 39 -0.03 -9.33 -3.22
N SER A 40 -0.13 -10.19 -4.24
CA SER A 40 -1.19 -11.20 -4.32
C SER A 40 -0.85 -12.58 -3.79
N ASN A 41 0.40 -12.77 -3.36
CA ASN A 41 0.83 -14.02 -2.76
C ASN A 41 0.45 -14.07 -1.28
N ASP A 42 -0.71 -14.67 -1.01
CA ASP A 42 -1.24 -14.86 0.34
C ASP A 42 -0.74 -16.13 1.05
N ALA A 43 0.17 -16.88 0.42
CA ALA A 43 0.71 -18.12 0.99
C ALA A 43 1.70 -17.86 2.15
N ILE A 44 2.29 -16.66 2.22
CA ILE A 44 3.26 -16.27 3.26
C ILE A 44 2.66 -15.21 4.19
N LEU A 45 2.12 -14.13 3.61
CA LEU A 45 1.52 -13.02 4.34
C LEU A 45 0.11 -12.80 3.81
N SER A 46 -0.87 -12.71 4.70
CA SER A 46 -2.23 -12.31 4.33
C SER A 46 -2.27 -10.90 3.72
N ASP A 47 -3.36 -10.57 3.01
CA ASP A 47 -3.64 -9.21 2.52
C ASP A 47 -3.45 -8.17 3.64
N THR A 48 -3.92 -8.50 4.85
CA THR A 48 -3.85 -7.63 6.03
C THR A 48 -2.41 -7.42 6.51
N GLU A 49 -1.64 -8.49 6.64
CA GLU A 49 -0.24 -8.41 7.09
C GLU A 49 0.61 -7.64 6.08
N SER A 50 0.43 -7.92 4.78
CA SER A 50 1.12 -7.22 3.69
C SER A 50 0.82 -5.72 3.68
N GLU A 51 -0.45 -5.34 3.89
CA GLU A 51 -0.85 -3.93 3.88
C GLU A 51 -0.34 -3.19 5.12
N ILE A 52 -0.34 -3.82 6.29
CA ILE A 52 0.23 -3.24 7.53
C ILE A 52 1.73 -2.98 7.37
N ILE A 53 2.47 -3.95 6.84
CA ILE A 53 3.91 -3.80 6.57
C ILE A 53 4.15 -2.67 5.55
N THR A 54 3.33 -2.60 4.51
CA THR A 54 3.39 -1.56 3.49
C THR A 54 3.14 -0.17 4.08
N VAL A 55 2.15 0.00 4.95
CA VAL A 55 1.87 1.26 5.66
C VAL A 55 3.08 1.70 6.49
N ALA A 56 3.70 0.78 7.23
CA ALA A 56 4.89 1.08 8.03
C ALA A 56 6.07 1.55 7.16
N ALA A 57 6.36 0.82 6.08
CA ALA A 57 7.44 1.16 5.16
C ALA A 57 7.23 2.53 4.50
N ILE A 58 6.02 2.78 3.99
CA ILE A 58 5.66 4.03 3.33
C ILE A 58 5.72 5.22 4.29
N CYS A 59 5.34 5.02 5.57
CA CYS A 59 5.43 6.05 6.59
C CYS A 59 6.87 6.55 6.77
N ILE A 60 7.85 5.64 6.71
CA ILE A 60 9.27 5.98 6.82
C ILE A 60 9.75 6.68 5.54
N LEU A 61 9.37 6.16 4.36
CA LEU A 61 9.74 6.68 3.05
C LEU A 61 9.18 8.08 2.74
N ASP A 62 8.26 8.58 3.55
CA ASP A 62 7.70 9.94 3.46
C ASP A 62 6.98 10.23 2.13
N THR A 63 6.17 9.27 1.68
CA THR A 63 5.35 9.40 0.45
C THR A 63 3.87 9.54 0.80
N PRO A 64 3.38 10.76 1.10
CA PRO A 64 2.08 10.97 1.76
C PRO A 64 0.87 10.52 0.94
N GLU A 65 0.91 10.65 -0.39
CA GLU A 65 -0.17 10.17 -1.27
C GLU A 65 -0.33 8.64 -1.22
N GLN A 66 0.79 7.93 -1.22
CA GLN A 66 0.83 6.47 -1.07
C GLN A 66 0.35 6.10 0.34
N LEU A 67 0.86 6.79 1.37
CA LEU A 67 0.48 6.52 2.76
C LEU A 67 -1.03 6.66 2.97
N PHE A 68 -1.61 7.73 2.45
CA PHE A 68 -3.05 7.96 2.50
C PHE A 68 -3.84 6.82 1.85
N SER A 69 -3.41 6.38 0.66
CA SER A 69 -4.11 5.33 -0.06
C SER A 69 -4.05 3.98 0.67
N HIS A 70 -2.89 3.62 1.20
CA HIS A 70 -2.68 2.35 1.90
C HIS A 70 -3.28 2.33 3.32
N VAL A 71 -3.29 3.45 4.05
CA VAL A 71 -4.05 3.54 5.31
C VAL A 71 -5.54 3.29 5.08
N ARG A 72 -6.10 3.80 3.98
CA ARG A 72 -7.49 3.49 3.60
C ARG A 72 -7.66 2.04 3.14
N GLY A 73 -6.64 1.47 2.49
CA GLY A 73 -6.58 0.05 2.14
C GLY A 73 -6.68 -0.84 3.38
N ALA A 74 -5.83 -0.60 4.38
CA ALA A 74 -5.85 -1.30 5.66
C ALA A 74 -7.22 -1.22 6.35
N LYS A 75 -7.84 -0.03 6.39
CA LYS A 75 -9.21 0.13 6.92
C LYS A 75 -10.25 -0.73 6.17
N ARG A 76 -10.15 -0.84 4.83
CA ARG A 76 -11.05 -1.69 4.03
C ARG A 76 -10.84 -3.19 4.26
N LEU A 77 -9.62 -3.59 4.61
CA LEU A 77 -9.29 -4.96 5.01
C LEU A 77 -9.74 -5.30 6.44
N GLY A 78 -10.29 -4.32 7.18
CA GLY A 78 -10.81 -4.51 8.52
C GLY A 78 -9.76 -4.35 9.63
N VAL A 79 -8.60 -3.76 9.32
CA VAL A 79 -7.61 -3.44 10.34
C VAL A 79 -8.19 -2.41 11.31
N ALA A 80 -8.09 -2.69 12.61
CA ALA A 80 -8.56 -1.78 13.65
C ALA A 80 -7.81 -0.44 13.59
N GLU A 81 -8.53 0.65 13.81
CA GLU A 81 -7.96 2.00 13.78
C GLU A 81 -6.81 2.15 14.79
N THR A 82 -6.97 1.59 15.99
CA THR A 82 -5.92 1.56 17.02
C THR A 82 -4.65 0.85 16.57
N SER A 83 -4.75 -0.21 15.75
CA SER A 83 -3.59 -0.88 15.19
C SER A 83 -2.88 0.01 14.16
N ILE A 84 -3.64 0.69 13.29
CA ILE A 84 -3.08 1.62 12.30
C ILE A 84 -2.35 2.76 13.00
N GLU A 85 -2.95 3.34 14.04
CA GLU A 85 -2.34 4.41 14.85
C GLU A 85 -1.03 3.94 15.49
N ALA A 86 -1.03 2.77 16.13
CA ALA A 86 0.16 2.19 16.74
C ALA A 86 1.30 1.95 15.73
N ILE A 87 0.98 1.46 14.52
CA ILE A 87 1.97 1.26 13.45
C ILE A 87 2.58 2.58 13.02
N LEU A 88 1.75 3.63 12.84
CA LEU A 88 2.22 4.95 12.43
C LEU A 88 3.05 5.62 13.52
N GLU A 89 2.67 5.48 14.79
CA GLU A 89 3.43 5.97 15.93
C GLU A 89 4.81 5.31 15.99
N LEU A 90 4.85 3.98 16.01
CA LEU A 90 6.11 3.21 16.05
C LEU A 90 7.00 3.51 14.84
N SER A 91 6.43 3.64 13.65
CA SER A 91 7.20 3.96 12.43
C SER A 91 7.85 5.34 12.52
N ARG A 92 7.17 6.33 13.12
CA ARG A 92 7.73 7.68 13.33
C ARG A 92 8.81 7.69 14.41
N GLU A 93 8.62 6.91 15.48
CA GLU A 93 9.67 6.72 16.49
C GLU A 93 10.92 6.12 15.87
N ILE A 94 10.79 5.05 15.08
CA ILE A 94 11.90 4.40 14.38
C ILE A 94 12.59 5.39 13.43
N LYS A 95 11.83 6.18 12.65
CA LYS A 95 12.39 7.20 11.74
C LYS A 95 13.25 8.25 12.46
N ASN A 96 13.04 8.48 13.76
CA ASN A 96 13.84 9.41 14.55
C ASN A 96 15.11 8.76 15.15
N ILE A 97 15.24 7.44 15.07
CA ILE A 97 16.35 6.67 15.63
C ILE A 97 17.40 6.32 14.56
N ILE A 98 16.98 6.13 13.31
CA ILE A 98 17.84 5.81 12.15
C ILE A 98 18.09 7.03 11.27
#